data_AF-A0A1M7JYH2-F1
#
_entry.id   AF-A0A1M7JYH2-F1
#
_cell.length_a   1.000
_cell.length_b   1.000
_cell.length_c   1.000
_cell.angle_alpha   90.00
_cell.angle_beta   90.00
_cell.angle_gamma   90.00
#
_symmetry.space_group_name_H-M   'P 1'
#
loop_
_entity.id
_entity.type
_entity.pdbx_description
1 polymer ?
#
loop_
_entity_poly.entity_id
_entity_poly.type
_entity_poly.pdbx_seq_one_letter_code
_entity_poly.pdbx_strand_id
1 'polypeptide(L)'
;MWICPLCSQEFVNTNQVHSCRDKELADFLNGKSQHTIELFDHLVNEYKQIGDVRLHPAKSMISFAARKRFAYIIQLGKNFVDVVFPFKQAYEDNLCFNKIKPVPGSDDYNHHFRMYFKEDINDEVRMYMKMAYEIGC
;
A
#
# COMPACT_ATOMS: atom_id res chain seq x y z
N MET A 1 6.33 8.90 21.42
CA MET A 1 5.67 9.37 20.19
C MET A 1 6.20 10.75 19.88
N TRP A 2 6.91 10.91 18.77
CA TRP A 2 7.50 12.17 18.33
C TRP A 2 6.83 12.62 17.03
N ILE A 3 6.46 13.89 16.94
CA ILE A 3 5.86 14.47 15.73
C ILE A 3 6.96 15.23 14.99
N CYS A 4 7.21 14.87 13.72
CA CYS A 4 8.19 15.58 12.92
C CYS A 4 7.72 17.03 12.66
N PRO A 5 8.53 18.06 12.97
CA PRO A 5 8.13 19.46 12.78
C PRO A 5 8.01 19.87 11.30
N LEU A 6 8.59 19.10 10.37
CA LEU A 6 8.58 19.40 8.94
C LEU A 6 7.38 18.79 8.21
N CYS A 7 6.99 17.56 8.59
CA CYS A 7 5.94 16.81 7.88
C CYS A 7 4.71 16.48 8.73
N SER A 8 4.73 16.77 10.03
CA SER A 8 3.66 16.51 10.99
C SER A 8 3.29 15.03 11.16
N GLN A 9 4.10 14.09 10.64
CA GLN A 9 3.91 12.65 10.87
C GLN A 9 4.34 12.25 12.28
N GLU A 10 3.60 11.31 12.86
CA GLU A 10 3.91 10.67 14.14
C GLU A 10 4.86 9.49 13.96
N PHE A 11 5.89 9.43 14.79
CA PHE A 11 6.87 8.35 14.82
C PHE A 11 7.01 7.76 16.23
N VAL A 12 7.39 6.49 16.28
CA VAL A 12 7.65 5.76 17.53
C VAL A 12 8.89 6.34 18.22
N ASN A 13 9.96 6.59 17.45
CA ASN A 13 11.25 7.06 17.95
C ASN A 13 11.49 8.55 17.66
N THR A 14 12.16 9.23 18.59
CA THR A 14 12.60 10.62 18.40
C THR A 14 13.63 10.73 17.29
N ASN A 15 13.50 11.72 16.40
CA ASN A 15 14.39 11.96 15.25
C ASN A 15 14.57 10.73 14.34
N GLN A 16 13.55 9.86 14.24
CA GLN A 16 13.59 8.70 13.35
C GLN A 16 13.91 9.15 11.92
N VAL A 17 14.91 8.54 11.28
CA VAL A 17 15.30 8.89 9.90
C VAL A 17 14.13 8.63 8.96
N HIS A 18 13.71 9.66 8.22
CA HIS A 18 12.64 9.58 7.24
C HIS A 18 12.76 10.69 6.20
N SER A 19 12.13 10.50 5.03
CA SER A 19 11.97 11.55 4.03
C SER A 19 10.75 12.42 4.38
N CYS A 20 10.96 13.71 4.63
CA CYS A 20 9.87 14.66 4.81
C CYS A 20 9.33 15.11 3.45
N ARG A 21 8.03 14.86 3.20
CA ARG A 21 7.25 15.44 2.08
C ARG A 21 7.93 15.39 0.70
N ASP A 22 8.53 14.25 0.32
CA ASP A 22 9.14 14.12 -1.02
C ASP A 22 8.12 14.25 -2.16
N LYS A 23 6.86 13.87 -1.90
CA LYS A 23 5.76 13.87 -2.87
C LYS A 23 4.42 14.08 -2.18
N GLU A 24 3.47 14.68 -2.90
CA GLU A 24 2.05 14.67 -2.55
C GLU A 24 1.31 13.60 -3.33
N LEU A 25 0.10 13.22 -2.88
CA LEU A 25 -0.70 12.23 -3.60
C LEU A 25 -1.05 12.71 -5.01
N ALA A 26 -1.27 14.02 -5.18
CA ALA A 26 -1.53 14.65 -6.47
C ALA A 26 -0.40 14.42 -7.48
N ASP A 27 0.86 14.36 -7.03
CA ASP A 27 2.00 14.08 -7.92
C ASP A 27 1.93 12.70 -8.56
N PHE A 28 1.38 11.71 -7.85
CA PHE A 28 1.22 10.35 -8.35
C PHE A 28 0.04 10.19 -9.31
N LEU A 29 -1.02 10.99 -9.09
CA LEU A 29 -2.27 10.93 -9.86
C LEU A 29 -2.26 11.83 -11.10
N ASN A 30 -1.38 12.84 -11.14
CA ASN A 30 -1.30 13.77 -12.27
C ASN A 30 -1.01 13.03 -13.59
N GLY A 31 -1.82 13.32 -14.62
CA GLY A 31 -1.71 12.72 -15.95
C GLY A 31 -2.08 11.24 -16.03
N LYS A 32 -2.61 10.63 -14.94
CA LYS A 32 -3.16 9.27 -15.00
C LYS A 32 -4.50 9.26 -15.72
N SER A 33 -4.83 8.11 -16.31
CA SER A 33 -6.15 7.94 -16.93
C SER A 33 -7.23 7.96 -15.86
N GLN A 34 -8.45 8.34 -16.28
CA GLN A 34 -9.63 8.24 -15.44
C GLN A 34 -9.80 6.84 -14.86
N HIS A 35 -9.55 5.80 -15.66
CA HIS A 35 -9.60 4.41 -15.22
C HIS A 35 -8.62 4.11 -14.08
N THR A 36 -7.35 4.50 -14.20
CA THR A 36 -6.37 4.28 -13.12
C THR A 36 -6.74 5.05 -11.84
N ILE A 37 -7.27 6.27 -11.97
CA ILE A 37 -7.76 7.05 -10.83
C ILE A 37 -8.92 6.32 -10.14
N GLU A 38 -9.87 5.79 -10.90
CA GLU A 38 -10.99 5.02 -10.36
C GLU A 38 -10.57 3.71 -9.68
N LEU A 39 -9.57 3.00 -10.22
CA LEU A 39 -9.00 1.81 -9.56
C LEU A 39 -8.32 2.19 -8.24
N PHE A 40 -7.56 3.29 -8.24
CA PHE A 40 -6.92 3.81 -7.03
C PHE A 40 -7.97 4.17 -5.96
N ASP A 41 -9.01 4.93 -6.34
CA ASP A 41 -10.07 5.34 -5.43
C ASP A 41 -10.84 4.13 -4.89
N HIS A 42 -11.11 3.13 -5.75
CA HIS A 42 -11.75 1.89 -5.32
C HIS A 42 -10.91 1.14 -4.29
N LEU A 43 -9.61 0.96 -4.54
CA LEU A 43 -8.69 0.32 -3.58
C LEU A 43 -8.66 1.05 -2.23
N VAL A 44 -8.61 2.39 -2.24
CA VAL A 44 -8.65 3.20 -1.01
C VAL A 44 -9.98 3.01 -0.27
N ASN A 45 -11.10 2.99 -0.98
CA ASN A 45 -12.42 2.81 -0.38
C ASN A 45 -12.61 1.39 0.20
N GLU A 46 -12.09 0.35 -0.45
CA GLU A 46 -12.10 -1.02 0.09
C GLU A 46 -11.30 -1.10 1.41
N TYR A 47 -10.13 -0.44 1.51
CA TYR A 47 -9.40 -0.38 2.78
C TYR A 47 -10.13 0.40 3.88
N LYS A 48 -10.80 1.50 3.52
CA LYS A 48 -11.61 2.29 4.48
C LYS A 48 -12.80 1.51 5.04
N GLN A 49 -13.30 0.49 4.32
CA GLN A 49 -14.31 -0.42 4.85
C GLN A 49 -13.74 -1.39 5.90
N ILE A 50 -12.44 -1.67 5.86
CA ILE A 50 -11.76 -2.54 6.83
C ILE A 50 -11.45 -1.78 8.13
N GLY A 51 -10.99 -0.52 8.04
CA GLY A 51 -10.74 0.33 9.20
C GLY A 51 -10.09 1.69 8.87
N ASP A 52 -9.67 2.41 9.92
CA ASP A 52 -8.99 3.71 9.74
C ASP A 52 -7.61 3.50 9.10
N VAL A 53 -7.42 4.13 7.93
CA VAL A 53 -6.21 4.00 7.10
C VAL A 53 -5.73 5.37 6.66
N ARG A 54 -4.41 5.54 6.64
CA ARG A 54 -3.72 6.73 6.17
C ARG A 54 -2.89 6.40 4.95
N LEU A 55 -2.86 7.33 4.00
CA LEU A 55 -1.98 7.27 2.84
C LEU A 55 -0.74 8.12 3.10
N HIS A 56 0.43 7.53 2.89
CA HIS A 56 1.70 8.21 2.97
C HIS A 56 2.44 8.07 1.63
N PRO A 57 2.39 9.11 0.78
CA PRO A 57 3.24 9.20 -0.39
C PRO A 57 4.72 9.24 0.04
N ALA A 58 5.54 8.44 -0.63
CA ALA A 58 6.99 8.43 -0.52
C ALA A 58 7.59 8.83 -1.87
N LYS A 59 8.92 8.73 -2.02
CA LYS A 59 9.61 9.11 -3.26
C LYS A 59 9.10 8.40 -4.52
N SER A 60 8.77 7.10 -4.42
CA SER A 60 8.44 6.26 -5.59
C SER A 60 7.19 5.42 -5.43
N MET A 61 6.50 5.49 -4.28
CA MET A 61 5.34 4.66 -3.98
C MET A 61 4.40 5.39 -3.01
N ILE A 62 3.16 4.90 -2.90
CA ILE A 62 2.22 5.34 -1.88
C ILE A 62 2.02 4.18 -0.91
N SER A 63 2.21 4.42 0.39
CA SER A 63 2.01 3.41 1.42
C SER A 63 0.68 3.60 2.14
N PHE A 64 -0.06 2.51 2.36
CA PHE A 64 -1.13 2.45 3.33
C PHE A 64 -0.55 2.20 4.71
N ALA A 65 -1.03 2.93 5.71
CA ALA A 65 -0.62 2.78 7.10
C ALA A 65 -1.81 2.86 8.06
N ALA A 66 -1.76 2.07 9.13
CA ALA A 66 -2.57 2.23 10.33
C ALA A 66 -1.64 2.73 11.45
N ARG A 67 -1.23 1.87 12.38
CA ARG A 67 -0.11 2.16 13.30
C ARG A 67 1.25 2.03 12.59
N LYS A 68 1.33 1.14 11.61
CA LYS A 68 2.49 0.86 10.77
C LYS A 68 2.06 0.79 9.30
N ARG A 69 3.03 0.91 8.39
CA ARG A 69 2.81 0.69 6.94
C ARG A 69 2.58 -0.79 6.68
N PHE A 70 1.57 -1.12 5.90
CA PHE A 70 1.17 -2.51 5.71
C PHE A 70 0.86 -2.89 4.25
N ALA A 71 0.71 -1.94 3.34
CA ALA A 71 0.58 -2.21 1.91
C ALA A 71 1.15 -1.05 1.10
N TYR A 72 1.58 -1.33 -0.14
CA TYR A 72 2.28 -0.34 -0.97
C TYR A 72 1.75 -0.33 -2.40
N ILE A 73 1.26 0.81 -2.86
CA ILE A 73 1.04 1.04 -4.29
C ILE A 73 2.39 1.40 -4.91
N ILE A 74 2.97 0.45 -5.63
CA ILE A 74 4.30 0.59 -6.21
C ILE A 74 4.26 1.14 -7.64
N GLN A 75 3.12 1.05 -8.32
CA GLN A 75 2.95 1.58 -9.66
C GLN A 75 1.48 1.93 -9.97
N LEU A 76 1.29 3.14 -10.50
CA LEU A 76 0.04 3.56 -11.16
C LEU A 76 0.27 3.56 -12.67
N GLY A 77 -0.20 2.52 -13.34
CA GLY A 77 -0.06 2.34 -14.78
C GLY A 77 -1.05 3.17 -15.60
N LYS A 78 -1.08 2.96 -16.92
CA LYS A 78 -2.07 3.59 -17.80
C LYS A 78 -3.49 3.08 -17.56
N ASN A 79 -3.63 1.82 -17.15
CA ASN A 79 -4.90 1.13 -16.96
C ASN A 79 -4.85 0.08 -15.83
N PHE A 80 -3.91 0.22 -14.88
CA PHE A 80 -3.75 -0.74 -13.78
C PHE A 80 -3.13 -0.06 -12.54
N VAL A 81 -3.27 -0.73 -11.39
CA VAL A 81 -2.62 -0.39 -10.13
C VAL A 81 -1.87 -1.62 -9.60
N ASP A 82 -0.56 -1.48 -9.33
CA ASP A 82 0.22 -2.53 -8.66
C ASP A 82 0.33 -2.26 -7.17
N VAL A 83 -0.02 -3.29 -6.39
CA VAL A 83 -0.01 -3.28 -4.92
C VAL A 83 0.91 -4.40 -4.42
N VAL A 84 1.65 -4.11 -3.36
CA VAL A 84 2.48 -5.09 -2.64
C VAL A 84 1.96 -5.26 -1.22
N PHE A 85 1.74 -6.51 -0.85
CA PHE A 85 1.45 -6.95 0.51
C PHE A 85 2.68 -7.66 1.10
N PRO A 86 3.35 -7.07 2.10
CA PRO A 86 4.41 -7.74 2.85
C PRO A 86 3.81 -8.71 3.89
N PHE A 87 4.21 -9.98 3.85
CA PHE A 87 3.83 -10.97 4.85
C PHE A 87 5.03 -11.77 5.34
N LYS A 88 4.91 -12.40 6.52
CA LYS A 88 5.98 -13.22 7.12
C LYS A 88 6.13 -14.63 6.53
N GLN A 89 5.24 -15.00 5.61
CA GLN A 89 5.27 -16.26 4.89
C GLN A 89 4.81 -16.05 3.45
N ALA A 90 5.25 -16.92 2.56
CA ALA A 90 4.75 -16.97 1.19
C ALA A 90 3.39 -17.68 1.15
N TYR A 91 2.39 -17.03 0.56
CA TYR A 91 1.08 -17.64 0.28
C TYR A 91 1.06 -18.18 -1.16
N GLU A 92 1.77 -19.28 -1.42
CA GLU A 92 1.91 -19.86 -2.77
C GLU A 92 0.58 -20.39 -3.34
N ASP A 93 -0.32 -20.88 -2.48
CA ASP A 93 -1.66 -21.33 -2.87
C ASP A 93 -2.64 -20.15 -2.88
N ASN A 94 -2.63 -19.39 -3.98
CA ASN A 94 -3.46 -18.21 -4.19
C ASN A 94 -3.82 -18.04 -5.67
N LEU A 95 -4.87 -17.26 -5.96
CA LEU A 95 -5.26 -16.93 -7.34
C LEU A 95 -5.03 -15.46 -7.72
N CYS A 96 -4.57 -14.61 -6.79
CA CYS A 96 -4.51 -13.16 -6.98
C CYS A 96 -3.10 -12.57 -7.18
N PHE A 97 -2.05 -13.22 -6.66
CA PHE A 97 -0.69 -12.69 -6.72
C PHE A 97 0.02 -13.14 -7.98
N ASN A 98 0.45 -12.17 -8.79
CA ASN A 98 1.23 -12.42 -9.99
C ASN A 98 2.67 -12.85 -9.68
N LYS A 99 3.12 -12.58 -8.45
CA LYS A 99 4.50 -12.78 -8.03
C LYS A 99 4.64 -12.70 -6.52
N ILE A 100 5.35 -13.65 -5.94
CA ILE A 100 5.76 -13.63 -4.53
C ILE A 100 7.29 -13.63 -4.49
N LYS A 101 7.90 -12.76 -3.69
CA LYS A 101 9.35 -12.66 -3.57
C LYS A 101 9.81 -12.46 -2.14
N PRO A 102 10.84 -13.20 -1.67
CA PRO A 102 11.49 -12.88 -0.41
C PRO A 102 12.14 -11.49 -0.50
N VAL A 103 12.09 -10.75 0.61
CA VAL A 103 12.72 -9.44 0.76
C VAL A 103 14.16 -9.66 1.23
N PRO A 104 15.19 -9.28 0.44
CA PRO A 104 16.58 -9.48 0.84
C PRO A 104 16.89 -8.80 2.18
N GLY A 105 17.45 -9.56 3.13
CA GLY A 105 17.79 -9.05 4.46
C GLY A 105 16.62 -8.95 5.45
N SER A 106 15.47 -9.56 5.13
CA SER A 106 14.30 -9.69 6.02
C SER A 106 13.68 -11.09 5.89
N ASP A 107 12.87 -11.47 6.86
CA ASP A 107 12.00 -12.66 6.81
C ASP A 107 10.64 -12.36 6.14
N ASP A 108 10.53 -11.22 5.46
CA ASP A 108 9.31 -10.80 4.75
C ASP A 108 9.27 -11.33 3.31
N TYR A 109 8.06 -11.49 2.81
CA TYR A 109 7.73 -11.84 1.43
C TYR A 109 6.81 -10.78 0.85
N ASN A 110 7.20 -10.20 -0.28
CA ASN A 110 6.40 -9.27 -1.05
C ASN A 110 5.48 -10.02 -2.00
N HIS A 111 4.17 -9.87 -1.80
CA HIS A 111 3.11 -10.44 -2.63
C HIS A 111 2.59 -9.35 -3.55
N HIS A 112 2.83 -9.49 -4.85
CA HIS A 112 2.49 -8.50 -5.87
C HIS A 112 1.13 -8.82 -6.48
N PHE A 113 0.17 -7.93 -6.25
CA PHE A 113 -1.15 -7.93 -6.86
C PHE A 113 -1.22 -6.82 -7.90
N ARG A 114 -1.83 -7.12 -9.05
CA ARG A 114 -2.15 -6.11 -10.07
C ARG A 114 -3.64 -6.07 -10.29
N MET A 115 -4.21 -4.89 -10.12
CA MET A 115 -5.61 -4.59 -10.36
C MET A 115 -5.77 -3.92 -11.73
N TYR A 116 -6.56 -4.51 -12.61
CA TYR A 116 -7.00 -3.96 -13.89
C TYR A 116 -8.45 -3.51 -13.85
N PHE A 117 -9.30 -4.14 -13.03
CA PHE A 117 -10.72 -3.86 -12.87
C PHE A 117 -11.09 -3.80 -11.38
N LYS A 118 -12.24 -3.19 -11.05
CA LYS A 118 -12.71 -3.08 -9.65
C LYS A 118 -12.97 -4.46 -9.05
N GLU A 119 -13.47 -5.36 -9.88
CA GLU A 119 -13.81 -6.75 -9.58
C GLU A 119 -12.60 -7.62 -9.25
N ASP A 120 -11.38 -7.20 -9.59
CA ASP A 120 -10.15 -7.91 -9.21
C ASP A 120 -9.97 -7.88 -7.68
N ILE A 121 -10.57 -6.92 -6.98
CA ILE A 121 -10.76 -7.01 -5.53
C ILE A 121 -11.95 -7.95 -5.25
N ASN A 122 -11.66 -9.24 -5.33
CA ASN A 122 -12.58 -10.33 -4.98
C ASN A 122 -12.43 -10.72 -3.49
N ASP A 123 -13.12 -11.77 -3.06
CA ASP A 123 -13.12 -12.20 -1.66
C ASP A 123 -11.75 -12.65 -1.15
N GLU A 124 -10.93 -13.27 -2.01
CA GLU A 124 -9.56 -13.67 -1.68
C GLU A 124 -8.66 -12.43 -1.49
N VAL A 125 -8.77 -11.44 -2.37
CA VAL A 125 -8.02 -10.18 -2.23
C VAL A 125 -8.48 -9.43 -0.98
N ARG A 126 -9.78 -9.39 -0.68
CA ARG A 126 -10.31 -8.79 0.56
C ARG A 126 -9.76 -9.50 1.80
N MET A 127 -9.64 -10.82 1.78
CA MET A 127 -9.01 -11.59 2.85
C MET A 127 -7.57 -11.11 3.10
N TYR A 128 -6.74 -11.03 2.05
CA TYR A 128 -5.36 -10.54 2.18
C TYR A 128 -5.26 -9.06 2.56
N MET A 129 -6.16 -8.21 2.07
CA MET A 129 -6.25 -6.80 2.49
C MET A 129 -6.52 -6.68 3.98
N LYS A 130 -7.44 -7.49 4.51
CA LYS A 130 -7.75 -7.52 5.94
C LYS A 130 -6.55 -8.03 6.76
N MET A 131 -5.91 -9.11 6.34
CA MET A 131 -4.70 -9.63 6.99
C MET A 131 -3.58 -8.59 7.03
N ALA A 132 -3.33 -7.89 5.92
CA ALA A 132 -2.34 -6.83 5.88
C ALA A 132 -2.69 -5.68 6.84
N TYR A 133 -3.95 -5.23 6.84
CA TYR A 133 -4.43 -4.21 7.77
C TYR A 133 -4.20 -4.61 9.23
N GLU A 134 -4.55 -5.85 9.62
CA GLU A 134 -4.38 -6.37 10.98
C GLU A 134 -2.91 -6.40 11.42
N ILE A 135 -1.97 -6.71 10.52
CA ILE A 135 -0.53 -6.62 10.78
C ILE A 135 -0.05 -5.17 10.98
N GLY A 136 -0.73 -4.22 10.32
CA GLY A 136 -0.45 -2.79 10.40
C GLY A 136 -0.99 -2.10 11.65
N CYS A 137 -1.95 -2.69 12.34
CA CYS A 137 -2.54 -2.20 13.59
C CYS A 137 -1.73 -2.58 14.83
#